data_AF-A0A938GRS0-F1
#
_entry.id   AF-A0A938GRS0-F1
#
_cell.length_a   1.000
_cell.length_b   1.000
_cell.length_c   1.000
_cell.angle_alpha   90.00
_cell.angle_beta   90.00
_cell.angle_gamma   90.00
#
_symmetry.space_group_name_H-M   'P 1'
#
loop_
_entity.id
_entity.type
_entity.pdbx_description
1 polymer ?
#
loop_
_entity_poly.entity_id
_entity_poly.type
_entity_poly.pdbx_seq_one_letter_code
_entity_poly.pdbx_strand_id
1 'polypeptide(L)'
;MMRDRHELRRLHFINALFAHATGQDLYLAAQIKAAITLSLAEFEAQIAAHPEFGQRYDAAFNAAAAELLARLFAHHPRHGFFHWDASLTLAAATPLFTRAEVMAGLRHLAPFRDSTLLVTNLRPALLPPHRRATARRRREYEEALAFIRDLAAARTVRGANLQLLFL
;
A
#
# COMPACT_ATOMS: atom_id res chain seq x y z
N MET A 1 10.26 28.67 -6.14
CA MET A 1 10.77 27.38 -5.61
C MET A 1 9.63 26.38 -5.69
N MET A 2 9.57 25.59 -6.77
CA MET A 2 8.52 24.56 -6.95
C MET A 2 8.81 23.41 -5.98
N ARG A 3 8.20 23.44 -4.78
CA ARG A 3 8.01 22.24 -3.96
C ARG A 3 7.35 21.20 -4.86
N ASP A 4 8.08 20.12 -5.14
CA ASP A 4 7.76 19.19 -6.21
C ASP A 4 6.38 18.57 -5.94
N ARG A 5 5.50 18.57 -6.95
CA ARG A 5 4.14 18.03 -6.81
C ARG A 5 4.18 16.54 -6.44
N HIS A 6 5.29 15.85 -6.74
CA HIS A 6 5.58 14.50 -6.30
C HIS A 6 5.93 14.42 -4.80
N GLU A 7 6.67 15.39 -4.26
CA GLU A 7 7.03 15.47 -2.84
C GLU A 7 5.80 15.74 -1.96
N LEU A 8 4.94 16.68 -2.35
CA LEU A 8 3.68 16.95 -1.65
C LEU A 8 2.73 15.73 -1.69
N ARG A 9 2.67 15.02 -2.82
CA ARG A 9 1.91 13.76 -2.91
C ARG A 9 2.46 12.68 -1.99
N ARG A 10 3.80 12.57 -1.89
CA ARG A 10 4.48 11.63 -0.98
C ARG A 10 4.27 11.98 0.49
N LEU A 11 4.30 13.26 0.86
CA LEU A 11 3.96 13.72 2.23
C LEU A 11 2.49 13.48 2.59
N HIS A 12 1.56 13.78 1.67
CA HIS A 12 0.14 13.43 1.85
C HIS A 12 -0.08 11.92 1.94
N PHE A 13 0.68 11.13 1.18
CA PHE A 13 0.63 9.68 1.15
C PHE A 13 1.12 9.06 2.46
N ILE A 14 2.26 9.53 2.99
CA ILE A 14 2.76 9.16 4.33
C ILE A 14 1.69 9.53 5.37
N ASN A 15 1.21 10.77 5.36
CA ASN A 15 0.16 11.18 6.30
C ASN A 15 -1.11 10.30 6.20
N ALA A 16 -1.52 9.88 4.99
CA ALA A 16 -2.68 9.01 4.80
C ALA A 16 -2.45 7.55 5.22
N LEU A 17 -1.27 6.99 4.91
CA LEU A 17 -0.82 5.64 5.32
C LEU A 17 -0.87 5.47 6.83
N PHE A 18 -0.42 6.51 7.54
CA PHE A 18 -0.20 6.45 8.97
C PHE A 18 -1.35 7.00 9.79
N ALA A 19 -2.18 7.91 9.26
CA ALA A 19 -3.36 8.43 9.96
C ALA A 19 -4.38 7.34 10.31
N HIS A 20 -4.50 6.28 9.49
CA HIS A 20 -5.42 5.17 9.74
C HIS A 20 -4.76 3.99 10.46
N ALA A 21 -3.43 3.83 10.35
CA ALA A 21 -2.69 2.77 11.03
C ALA A 21 -2.60 3.00 12.54
N THR A 22 -2.72 4.26 12.99
CA THR A 22 -2.55 4.63 14.40
C THR A 22 -3.76 4.35 15.29
N GLY A 23 -4.99 4.24 14.76
CA GLY A 23 -6.19 4.02 15.59
C GLY A 23 -6.22 4.87 16.88
N GLN A 24 -6.57 4.25 18.01
CA GLN A 24 -6.49 4.84 19.37
C GLN A 24 -5.15 4.55 20.08
N ASP A 25 -4.17 3.94 19.42
CA ASP A 25 -2.92 3.51 20.03
C ASP A 25 -1.82 4.57 19.87
N LEU A 26 -1.67 5.39 20.92
CA LEU A 26 -0.68 6.46 20.98
C LEU A 26 0.78 5.95 20.94
N TYR A 27 1.01 4.70 21.35
CA TYR A 27 2.33 4.08 21.33
C TYR A 27 2.71 3.67 19.90
N LEU A 28 1.76 3.09 19.17
CA LEU A 28 1.90 2.82 17.74
C LEU A 28 2.14 4.11 16.94
N ALA A 29 1.45 5.20 17.27
CA ALA A 29 1.67 6.51 16.65
C ALA A 29 3.10 7.05 16.86
N ALA A 30 3.66 6.87 18.06
CA ALA A 30 5.05 7.26 18.35
C ALA A 30 6.07 6.39 17.59
N GLN A 31 5.87 5.08 17.52
CA GLN A 31 6.77 4.17 16.78
C GLN A 31 6.70 4.40 15.27
N ILE A 32 5.50 4.61 14.74
CA ILE A 32 5.26 4.99 13.35
C ILE A 32 6.02 6.29 13.03
N LYS A 33 5.88 7.33 13.85
CA LYS A 33 6.61 8.60 13.65
C LYS A 33 8.13 8.40 13.62
N ALA A 34 8.68 7.56 14.50
CA ALA A 34 10.11 7.28 14.52
C ALA A 34 10.59 6.52 13.28
N ALA A 35 9.84 5.48 12.87
CA ALA A 35 10.13 4.68 11.68
C ALA A 35 10.03 5.51 10.38
N ILE A 36 9.00 6.35 10.26
CA ILE A 36 8.83 7.32 9.17
C ILE A 36 10.03 8.25 9.10
N THR A 37 10.44 8.85 10.23
CA THR A 37 11.53 9.84 10.28
C THR A 37 12.85 9.22 9.81
N LEU A 38 13.14 7.99 10.23
CA LEU A 38 14.34 7.26 9.83
C LEU A 38 14.33 6.95 8.33
N SER A 39 13.23 6.36 7.83
CA SER A 39 13.14 6.01 6.41
C SER A 39 13.06 7.22 5.49
N LEU A 40 12.48 8.36 5.92
CA LEU A 40 12.50 9.61 5.14
C LEU A 40 13.92 10.11 4.94
N ALA A 41 14.76 10.09 5.97
CA ALA A 41 16.15 10.55 5.85
C ALA A 41 16.97 9.67 4.89
N GLU A 42 16.80 8.34 4.98
CA GLU A 42 17.44 7.40 4.05
C GLU A 42 16.93 7.57 2.61
N PHE A 43 15.63 7.84 2.46
CA PHE A 43 14.97 7.99 1.16
C PHE A 43 15.30 9.33 0.48
N GLU A 44 15.37 10.43 1.24
CA GLU A 44 15.82 11.74 0.75
C GLU A 44 17.26 11.67 0.21
N ALA A 45 18.14 10.96 0.92
CA ALA A 45 19.51 10.74 0.48
C ALA A 45 19.59 9.95 -0.85
N GLN A 46 18.74 8.94 -1.03
CA GLN A 46 18.68 8.14 -2.27
C GLN A 46 18.10 8.90 -3.47
N ILE A 47 17.13 9.79 -3.25
CA ILE A 47 16.54 10.64 -4.29
C ILE A 47 17.52 11.72 -4.74
N ALA A 48 18.19 12.37 -3.80
CA ALA A 48 19.20 13.38 -4.10
C ALA A 48 20.30 12.82 -5.01
N ALA A 49 20.57 11.52 -4.92
CA ALA A 49 21.60 10.85 -5.71
C ALA A 49 21.19 10.56 -7.17
N HIS A 50 19.92 10.28 -7.51
CA HIS A 50 19.54 10.03 -8.92
C HIS A 50 18.09 10.46 -9.25
N PRO A 51 17.82 11.69 -9.71
CA PRO A 51 16.46 12.13 -10.03
C PRO A 51 15.87 11.56 -11.34
N GLU A 52 16.68 10.98 -12.25
CA GLU A 52 16.24 10.51 -13.58
C GLU A 52 15.38 9.23 -13.62
N PHE A 53 15.28 8.45 -12.54
CA PHE A 53 14.56 7.15 -12.58
C PHE A 53 13.12 7.19 -12.04
N GLY A 54 12.42 8.32 -12.09
CA GLY A 54 11.18 8.59 -11.32
C GLY A 54 10.15 7.45 -11.22
N GLN A 55 9.97 6.63 -12.26
CA GLN A 55 9.07 5.46 -12.20
C GLN A 55 9.65 4.22 -11.52
N ARG A 56 10.95 3.93 -11.71
CA ARG A 56 11.65 2.93 -10.90
C ARG A 56 11.70 3.38 -9.43
N TYR A 57 11.76 4.69 -9.19
CA TYR A 57 11.64 5.25 -7.85
C TYR A 57 10.28 5.03 -7.22
N ASP A 58 9.17 5.25 -7.92
CA ASP A 58 7.84 5.00 -7.35
C ASP A 58 7.66 3.52 -6.95
N ALA A 59 8.14 2.58 -7.77
CA ALA A 59 8.11 1.16 -7.44
C ALA A 59 9.05 0.81 -6.26
N ALA A 60 10.28 1.34 -6.27
CA ALA A 60 11.24 1.15 -5.17
C ALA A 60 10.75 1.78 -3.86
N PHE A 61 10.07 2.93 -3.95
CA PHE A 61 9.44 3.60 -2.82
C PHE A 61 8.29 2.78 -2.26
N ASN A 62 7.40 2.27 -3.11
CA ASN A 62 6.31 1.39 -2.69
C ASN A 62 6.85 0.12 -2.02
N ALA A 63 7.94 -0.46 -2.54
CA ALA A 63 8.62 -1.60 -1.93
C ALA A 63 9.23 -1.25 -0.56
N ALA A 64 9.94 -0.13 -0.44
CA ALA A 64 10.51 0.33 0.82
C ALA A 64 9.44 0.66 1.87
N ALA A 65 8.34 1.28 1.46
CA ALA A 65 7.19 1.57 2.32
C ALA A 65 6.51 0.28 2.82
N ALA A 66 6.35 -0.72 1.94
CA ALA A 66 5.81 -2.02 2.31
C ALA A 66 6.73 -2.76 3.30
N GLU A 67 8.05 -2.73 3.08
CA GLU A 67 9.03 -3.33 3.99
C GLU A 67 9.02 -2.64 5.36
N LEU A 68 8.93 -1.31 5.40
CA LEU A 68 8.84 -0.55 6.64
C LEU A 68 7.59 -0.94 7.44
N LEU A 69 6.43 -1.02 6.77
CA LEU A 69 5.18 -1.45 7.41
C LEU A 69 5.27 -2.90 7.91
N ALA A 70 5.88 -3.80 7.13
CA ALA A 70 6.09 -5.18 7.54
C ALA A 70 6.92 -5.27 8.83
N ARG A 71 8.03 -4.53 8.91
CA ARG A 71 8.87 -4.44 10.13
C ARG A 71 8.10 -3.86 11.31
N LEU A 72 7.32 -2.81 11.07
CA LEU A 72 6.55 -2.14 12.12
C LEU A 72 5.48 -3.06 12.75
N PHE A 73 4.75 -3.81 11.92
CA PHE A 73 3.74 -4.74 12.40
C PHE A 73 4.31 -6.06 12.90
N ALA A 74 5.52 -6.47 12.48
CA ALA A 74 6.20 -7.63 13.04
C ALA A 74 6.45 -7.50 14.57
N HIS A 75 6.59 -6.27 15.07
CA HIS A 75 6.72 -5.99 16.50
C HIS A 75 5.38 -5.90 17.24
N HIS A 76 4.24 -6.02 16.54
CA HIS A 76 2.89 -5.95 17.09
C HIS A 76 2.18 -7.31 16.95
N PRO A 77 2.34 -8.24 17.91
CA PRO A 77 1.83 -9.61 17.77
C PRO A 77 0.30 -9.71 17.72
N ARG A 78 -0.42 -8.62 18.02
CA ARG A 78 -1.89 -8.56 17.96
C ARG A 78 -2.43 -7.99 16.64
N HIS A 79 -1.55 -7.46 15.78
CA HIS A 79 -1.93 -6.84 14.51
C HIS A 79 -1.49 -7.68 13.32
N GLY A 80 -2.44 -8.08 12.48
CA GLY A 80 -2.14 -8.84 11.26
C GLY A 80 -1.67 -7.91 10.14
N PHE A 81 -0.61 -8.28 9.43
CA PHE A 81 -0.17 -7.53 8.25
C PHE A 81 0.00 -8.45 7.05
N PHE A 82 -0.56 -8.06 5.91
CA PHE A 82 -0.36 -8.74 4.64
C PHE A 82 -0.13 -7.72 3.54
N HIS A 83 0.89 -7.96 2.73
CA HIS A 83 1.24 -7.13 1.59
C HIS A 83 1.11 -7.91 0.29
N TRP A 84 0.45 -7.31 -0.68
CA TRP A 84 0.40 -7.79 -2.05
C TRP A 84 0.89 -6.71 -3.02
N ASP A 85 1.81 -7.09 -3.91
CA ASP A 85 2.25 -6.29 -5.05
C ASP A 85 1.54 -6.76 -6.33
N ALA A 86 0.64 -5.93 -6.85
CA ALA A 86 -0.15 -6.21 -8.05
C ALA A 86 0.65 -6.13 -9.35
N SER A 87 1.91 -5.68 -9.30
CA SER A 87 2.83 -5.63 -10.44
C SER A 87 3.88 -6.75 -10.44
N LEU A 88 3.90 -7.60 -9.40
CA LEU A 88 4.91 -8.65 -9.23
C LEU A 88 4.97 -9.62 -10.42
N THR A 89 3.83 -9.89 -11.08
CA THR A 89 3.78 -10.69 -12.30
C THR A 89 2.88 -10.06 -13.36
N LEU A 90 3.12 -10.38 -14.64
CA LEU A 90 2.32 -9.90 -15.77
C LEU A 90 0.82 -10.27 -15.67
N ALA A 91 0.49 -11.32 -14.90
CA ALA A 91 -0.88 -11.77 -14.68
C ALA A 91 -1.48 -11.31 -13.33
N ALA A 92 -0.68 -10.72 -12.44
CA ALA A 92 -1.07 -10.42 -11.07
C ALA A 92 -2.32 -9.53 -10.99
N ALA A 93 -2.44 -8.52 -11.85
CA ALA A 93 -3.58 -7.62 -11.86
C ALA A 93 -4.83 -8.15 -12.59
N THR A 94 -4.81 -9.38 -13.10
CA THR A 94 -6.03 -9.97 -13.70
C THR A 94 -7.03 -10.36 -12.61
N PRO A 95 -8.35 -10.32 -12.88
CA PRO A 95 -9.36 -10.56 -11.84
C PRO A 95 -9.20 -11.88 -11.08
N LEU A 96 -8.76 -12.94 -11.76
CA LEU A 96 -8.55 -14.26 -11.16
C LEU A 96 -7.42 -14.24 -10.11
N PHE A 97 -6.28 -13.65 -10.46
CA PHE A 97 -5.13 -13.56 -9.56
C PHE A 97 -5.37 -12.56 -8.44
N THR A 98 -5.97 -11.40 -8.75
CA THR A 98 -6.43 -10.44 -7.73
C THR A 98 -7.29 -11.13 -6.67
N ARG A 99 -8.27 -11.94 -7.09
CA ARG A 99 -9.10 -12.70 -6.15
C ARG A 99 -8.29 -13.70 -5.32
N ALA A 100 -7.39 -14.45 -5.95
CA ALA A 100 -6.61 -15.48 -5.26
C ALA A 100 -5.69 -14.88 -4.20
N GLU A 101 -4.96 -13.83 -4.54
CA GLU A 101 -4.01 -13.13 -3.67
C GLU A 101 -4.72 -12.42 -2.52
N VAL A 102 -5.79 -11.67 -2.81
CA VAL A 102 -6.57 -11.00 -1.78
C VAL A 102 -7.23 -12.00 -0.85
N MET A 103 -7.76 -13.12 -1.35
CA MET A 103 -8.28 -14.19 -0.49
C MET A 103 -7.20 -14.85 0.36
N ALA A 104 -5.98 -15.01 -0.16
CA ALA A 104 -4.85 -15.52 0.62
C ALA A 104 -4.51 -14.56 1.77
N GLY A 105 -4.42 -13.26 1.47
CA GLY A 105 -4.22 -12.23 2.48
C GLY A 105 -5.31 -12.21 3.54
N LEU A 106 -6.58 -12.19 3.13
CA LEU A 106 -7.71 -12.20 4.06
C LEU A 106 -7.74 -13.45 4.95
N ARG A 107 -7.36 -14.62 4.42
CA ARG A 107 -7.21 -15.85 5.24
C ARG A 107 -6.07 -15.72 6.25
N HIS A 108 -4.94 -15.16 5.84
CA HIS A 108 -3.81 -14.91 6.74
C HIS A 108 -4.17 -13.93 7.87
N LEU A 109 -4.99 -12.92 7.55
CA LEU A 109 -5.40 -11.87 8.50
C LEU A 109 -6.57 -12.28 9.41
N ALA A 110 -7.31 -13.34 9.07
CA ALA A 110 -8.49 -13.78 9.82
C ALA A 110 -8.29 -14.01 11.34
N PRO A 111 -7.12 -14.49 11.83
CA PRO A 111 -6.90 -14.67 13.27
C PRO A 111 -6.76 -13.35 14.06
N PHE A 112 -6.50 -12.22 13.38
CA PHE A 112 -6.18 -10.96 14.02
C PHE A 112 -7.43 -10.08 14.18
N ARG A 113 -7.54 -9.41 15.34
CA ARG A 113 -8.61 -8.45 15.62
C ARG A 113 -8.43 -7.17 14.83
N ASP A 114 -7.20 -6.67 14.79
CA ASP A 114 -6.78 -5.51 14.02
C ASP A 114 -5.83 -5.99 12.94
N SER A 115 -6.06 -5.55 11.70
CA SER A 115 -5.27 -6.02 10.57
C SER A 115 -5.16 -4.99 9.46
N THR A 116 -4.07 -5.06 8.70
CA THR A 116 -3.83 -4.21 7.53
C THR A 116 -3.54 -5.07 6.31
N LEU A 117 -4.34 -4.88 5.26
CA LEU A 117 -4.08 -5.39 3.91
C LEU A 117 -3.53 -4.24 3.06
N LEU A 118 -2.27 -4.36 2.67
CA LEU A 118 -1.58 -3.41 1.82
C LEU A 118 -1.54 -3.93 0.37
N VAL A 119 -2.10 -3.16 -0.56
CA VAL A 119 -2.02 -3.43 -2.01
C VAL A 119 -1.17 -2.35 -2.67
N THR A 120 -0.05 -2.75 -3.27
CA THR A 120 0.85 -1.84 -3.99
C THR A 120 0.77 -2.05 -5.50
N ASN A 121 1.05 -0.99 -6.27
CA ASN A 121 1.26 -1.02 -7.71
C ASN A 121 0.05 -1.49 -8.54
N LEU A 122 -1.17 -1.46 -7.97
CA LEU A 122 -2.41 -1.84 -8.69
C LEU A 122 -2.66 -0.93 -9.90
N ARG A 123 -2.45 0.38 -9.71
CA ARG A 123 -2.63 1.36 -10.77
C ARG A 123 -1.63 1.17 -11.92
N PRO A 124 -0.30 1.14 -11.73
CA PRO A 124 0.61 0.93 -12.84
C PRO A 124 0.43 -0.43 -13.52
N ALA A 125 -0.07 -1.45 -12.81
CA ALA A 125 -0.37 -2.75 -13.41
C ALA A 125 -1.55 -2.70 -14.42
N LEU A 126 -2.62 -1.96 -14.11
CA LEU A 126 -3.81 -1.84 -14.97
C LEU A 126 -3.76 -0.63 -15.93
N LEU A 127 -3.09 0.44 -15.51
CA LEU A 127 -2.90 1.71 -16.21
C LEU A 127 -1.40 2.04 -16.32
N PRO A 128 -0.64 1.28 -17.13
CA PRO A 128 0.79 1.53 -17.27
C PRO A 128 1.04 2.92 -17.86
N PRO A 129 2.00 3.69 -17.30
CA PRO A 129 2.18 5.11 -17.62
C PRO A 129 2.60 5.34 -19.08
N HIS A 130 3.25 4.35 -19.70
CA HIS A 130 3.70 4.41 -21.10
C HIS A 130 2.61 4.11 -22.13
N ARG A 131 1.39 3.76 -21.68
CA ARG A 131 0.27 3.42 -22.58
C ARG A 131 -0.90 4.37 -22.36
N ARG A 132 -1.66 4.60 -23.43
CA ARG A 132 -2.86 5.45 -23.37
C ARG A 132 -3.84 4.91 -22.32
N ALA A 133 -4.23 5.77 -21.38
CA ALA A 133 -5.29 5.50 -20.42
C ALA A 133 -6.67 5.59 -21.09
N THR A 134 -7.09 4.51 -21.75
CA THR A 134 -8.41 4.41 -22.38
C THR A 134 -9.53 4.37 -21.33
N ALA A 135 -10.74 4.78 -21.71
CA ALA A 135 -11.92 4.69 -20.82
C ALA A 135 -12.13 3.27 -20.29
N ARG A 136 -11.88 2.27 -21.14
CA ARG A 136 -11.91 0.85 -20.77
C ARG A 136 -10.93 0.52 -19.64
N ARG A 137 -9.65 0.89 -19.74
CA ARG A 137 -8.68 0.58 -18.68
C ARG A 137 -8.92 1.32 -17.38
N ARG A 138 -9.45 2.55 -17.45
CA ARG A 138 -9.87 3.29 -16.25
C ARG A 138 -11.00 2.54 -15.55
N ARG A 139 -11.98 2.06 -16.32
CA ARG A 139 -13.06 1.22 -15.81
C ARG A 139 -12.54 -0.08 -15.19
N GLU A 140 -11.62 -0.79 -15.85
CA GLU A 140 -10.99 -2.00 -15.31
C GLU A 140 -10.27 -1.73 -13.97
N TYR A 141 -9.60 -0.57 -13.83
CA TYR A 141 -8.97 -0.16 -12.57
C TYR A 141 -10.01 0.12 -11.45
N GLU A 142 -11.07 0.86 -11.75
CA GLU A 142 -12.14 1.13 -10.78
C GLU A 142 -12.89 -0.15 -10.37
N GLU A 143 -13.15 -1.05 -11.33
CA GLU A 143 -13.77 -2.35 -11.08
C GLU A 143 -12.87 -3.23 -10.19
N ALA A 144 -11.55 -3.21 -10.39
CA ALA A 144 -10.62 -3.91 -9.51
C ALA A 144 -10.62 -3.34 -8.09
N LEU A 145 -10.62 -2.01 -7.94
CA LEU A 145 -10.72 -1.37 -6.62
C LEU A 145 -12.02 -1.73 -5.91
N ALA A 146 -13.16 -1.63 -6.59
CA ALA A 146 -14.47 -1.99 -6.05
C ALA A 146 -14.49 -3.46 -5.64
N PHE A 147 -14.01 -4.34 -6.51
CA PHE A 147 -13.92 -5.77 -6.23
C PHE A 147 -13.12 -6.09 -4.97
N ILE A 148 -11.93 -5.48 -4.80
CA ILE A 148 -11.09 -5.72 -3.62
C ILE A 148 -11.78 -5.21 -2.35
N ARG A 149 -12.40 -4.03 -2.41
CA ARG A 149 -13.17 -3.45 -1.29
C ARG A 149 -14.34 -4.32 -0.89
N ASP A 150 -15.15 -4.76 -1.87
CA ASP A 150 -16.31 -5.61 -1.63
C ASP A 150 -15.90 -6.97 -1.07
N LEU A 151 -14.81 -7.55 -1.61
CA LEU A 151 -14.28 -8.83 -1.12
C LEU A 151 -13.77 -8.72 0.31
N ALA A 152 -13.03 -7.66 0.63
CA ALA A 152 -12.53 -7.39 1.97
C ALA A 152 -13.71 -7.18 2.95
N ALA A 153 -14.69 -6.36 2.58
CA ALA A 153 -15.88 -6.11 3.39
C ALA A 153 -16.70 -7.38 3.65
N ALA A 154 -16.88 -8.23 2.62
CA ALA A 154 -17.63 -9.48 2.73
C ALA A 154 -16.94 -10.56 3.59
N ARG A 155 -15.62 -10.45 3.80
CA ARG A 155 -14.80 -11.45 4.51
C ARG A 155 -14.29 -10.99 5.86
N THR A 156 -14.42 -9.70 6.17
CA THR A 156 -14.07 -9.18 7.50
C THR A 156 -15.15 -9.58 8.51
N VAL A 157 -14.72 -10.22 9.60
CA VAL A 157 -15.64 -10.71 10.65
C VAL A 157 -16.18 -9.51 11.45
N ARG A 158 -17.42 -9.62 11.97
CA ARG A 158 -17.98 -8.60 12.86
C ARG A 158 -17.08 -8.40 14.09
N GLY A 159 -16.63 -7.17 14.31
CA GLY A 159 -15.75 -6.82 15.42
C GLY A 159 -14.25 -7.04 15.17
N ALA A 160 -13.87 -7.35 13.92
CA ALA A 160 -12.51 -7.18 13.42
C ALA A 160 -12.39 -5.82 12.70
N ASN A 161 -11.24 -5.17 12.85
CA ASN A 161 -10.89 -3.94 12.16
C ASN A 161 -9.89 -4.27 11.06
N LEU A 162 -10.35 -4.24 9.81
CA LEU A 162 -9.49 -4.40 8.64
C LEU A 162 -9.26 -3.05 7.99
N GLN A 163 -8.00 -2.63 7.96
CA GLN A 163 -7.56 -1.47 7.21
C GLN A 163 -7.07 -1.90 5.82
N LEU A 164 -7.68 -1.31 4.79
CA LEU A 164 -7.33 -1.58 3.39
C LEU A 164 -6.59 -0.36 2.82
N LEU A 165 -5.34 -0.57 2.39
CA LEU A 165 -4.47 0.48 1.87
C LEU A 165 -4.08 0.18 0.41
N PHE A 166 -4.12 1.21 -0.44
CA PHE A 166 -3.71 1.13 -1.84
C PHE A 166 -2.61 2.15 -2.12
N LEU A 167 -1.48 1.69 -2.66
CA LEU A 167 -0.31 2.51 -3.03
C LEU A 167 0.04 2.37 -4.52
#